data_AF-Q8WN25-F1
#
_entry.id   AF-Q8WN25-F1
#
_cell.length_a   1.000
_cell.length_b   1.000
_cell.length_c   1.000
_cell.angle_alpha   90.00
_cell.angle_beta   90.00
_cell.angle_gamma   90.00
#
_symmetry.space_group_name_H-M   'P 1'
#
loop_
_entity.id
_entity.type
_entity.pdbx_description
1 polymer ?
#
loop_
_entity_poly.entity_id
_entity_poly.type
_entity_poly.pdbx_seq_one_letter_code
_entity_poly.pdbx_strand_id
1 'polypeptide(L)'
;IELRDRKRPSELRRVASQVKYAGSAVASASEVLKYTLFQIFGKVDRPEASRIALLLTASQEPPKLARNLVRYVQGLKKKKVTVVPVGIGPHASLRQIRLIEKQAPENKAFVLSGVDELEQRRDEIISYLCDLVPEAPAPTPPPMAQVTVGPEHSGGSSPGPKRNSMVLDVVFVLEGSDQVGEANFNRSKEFMEEVIQRMDVGQDGVHIAVLQYAYVVTVESTFLQAQSQGDVLQRVRDIRYQGGNRTNTGLAL
;
A
#
# COMPACT_ATOMS: atom_id res chain seq x y z
N ILE A 1 -25.87 6.70 27.59
CA ILE A 1 -26.02 5.40 28.30
C ILE A 1 -24.86 5.32 29.27
N GLU A 2 -25.11 5.56 30.56
CA GLU A 2 -24.06 5.55 31.58
C GLU A 2 -23.70 4.11 32.01
N LEU A 3 -22.40 3.85 32.13
CA LEU A 3 -21.80 2.56 32.45
C LEU A 3 -21.81 2.29 33.97
N ARG A 4 -23.00 2.12 34.58
CA ARG A 4 -23.08 1.73 36.01
C ARG A 4 -23.98 0.53 36.33
N ASP A 5 -24.61 -0.10 35.35
CA ASP A 5 -25.41 -1.30 35.62
C ASP A 5 -24.59 -2.59 35.48
N ARG A 6 -24.29 -3.23 36.61
CA ARG A 6 -23.77 -4.61 36.65
C ARG A 6 -24.84 -5.58 36.15
N LYS A 7 -24.87 -5.86 34.85
CA LYS A 7 -25.79 -6.85 34.25
C LYS A 7 -25.31 -8.28 34.50
N ARG A 8 -26.27 -9.21 34.65
CA ARG A 8 -25.98 -10.63 34.88
C ARG A 8 -25.30 -11.24 33.64
N PRO A 9 -24.40 -12.24 33.78
CA PRO A 9 -23.70 -12.84 32.65
C PRO A 9 -24.63 -13.38 31.54
N SER A 10 -25.81 -13.88 31.91
CA SER A 10 -26.83 -14.34 30.95
C SER A 10 -27.48 -13.19 30.17
N GLU A 11 -27.66 -12.02 30.78
CA GLU A 11 -28.15 -10.82 30.09
C GLU A 11 -27.07 -10.21 29.21
N LEU A 12 -25.80 -10.24 29.64
CA LEU A 12 -24.68 -9.86 28.79
C LEU A 12 -24.57 -10.77 27.57
N ARG A 13 -24.74 -12.10 27.74
CA ARG A 13 -24.80 -13.06 26.61
C ARG A 13 -26.00 -12.81 25.72
N ARG A 14 -27.19 -12.50 26.28
CA ARG A 14 -28.39 -12.18 25.50
C ARG A 14 -28.20 -10.89 24.70
N VAL A 15 -27.65 -9.85 25.31
CA VAL A 15 -27.31 -8.59 24.64
C VAL A 15 -26.26 -8.83 23.56
N ALA A 16 -25.18 -9.57 23.86
CA ALA A 16 -24.16 -9.92 22.88
C ALA A 16 -24.72 -10.77 21.71
N SER A 17 -25.68 -11.67 21.96
CA SER A 17 -26.36 -12.44 20.92
C SER A 17 -27.38 -11.63 20.10
N GLN A 18 -27.85 -10.50 20.63
CA GLN A 18 -28.76 -9.56 19.96
C GLN A 18 -28.01 -8.46 19.22
N VAL A 19 -26.73 -8.23 19.52
CA VAL A 19 -25.83 -7.48 18.66
C VAL A 19 -25.69 -8.30 17.38
N LYS A 20 -26.45 -7.95 16.35
CA LYS A 20 -26.12 -8.38 14.98
C LYS A 20 -24.69 -7.95 14.74
N TYR A 21 -23.83 -8.92 14.43
CA TYR A 21 -22.47 -8.68 13.98
C TYR A 21 -22.50 -7.57 12.91
N ALA A 22 -21.95 -6.41 13.27
CA ALA A 22 -21.84 -5.25 12.40
C ALA A 22 -20.51 -5.27 11.64
N GLY A 23 -20.00 -6.46 11.31
CA GLY A 23 -18.92 -6.57 10.34
C GLY A 23 -19.43 -6.04 9.01
N SER A 24 -18.75 -5.04 8.49
CA SER A 24 -19.02 -4.56 7.16
C SER A 24 -18.60 -5.63 6.15
N ALA A 25 -19.60 -6.27 5.52
CA ALA A 25 -19.43 -7.10 4.32
C ALA A 25 -18.96 -6.29 3.08
N VAL A 26 -18.36 -5.12 3.31
CA VAL A 26 -18.20 -4.06 2.34
C VAL A 26 -16.85 -3.40 2.57
N ALA A 27 -15.98 -3.46 1.57
CA ALA A 27 -14.76 -2.67 1.49
C ALA A 27 -14.96 -1.43 0.61
N SER A 28 -14.35 -0.31 0.95
CA SER A 28 -14.49 0.94 0.18
C SER A 28 -13.17 1.38 -0.46
N ALA A 29 -12.91 0.88 -1.67
CA ALA A 29 -11.74 1.27 -2.46
C ALA A 29 -11.73 2.79 -2.75
N SER A 30 -12.89 3.40 -3.04
CA SER A 30 -13.01 4.84 -3.20
C SER A 30 -12.54 5.63 -1.97
N GLU A 31 -12.91 5.19 -0.76
CA GLU A 31 -12.55 5.91 0.47
C GLU A 31 -11.06 5.82 0.77
N VAL A 32 -10.46 4.65 0.57
CA VAL A 32 -9.01 4.51 0.77
C VAL A 32 -8.22 5.25 -0.30
N LEU A 33 -8.64 5.26 -1.56
CA LEU A 33 -7.97 6.06 -2.60
C LEU A 33 -8.14 7.57 -2.39
N LYS A 34 -9.27 8.02 -1.84
CA LYS A 34 -9.44 9.40 -1.36
C LYS A 34 -8.42 9.72 -0.26
N TYR A 35 -8.27 8.83 0.71
CA TYR A 35 -7.31 9.01 1.81
C TYR A 35 -5.87 9.04 1.28
N THR A 36 -5.49 8.08 0.42
CA THR A 36 -4.18 8.04 -0.24
C THR A 36 -3.89 9.32 -1.02
N LEU A 37 -4.88 9.87 -1.72
CA LEU A 37 -4.74 11.10 -2.49
C LEU A 37 -4.48 12.33 -1.63
N PHE A 38 -5.30 12.56 -0.61
CA PHE A 38 -5.29 13.83 0.15
C PHE A 38 -4.45 13.78 1.42
N GLN A 39 -4.38 12.63 2.09
CA GLN A 39 -3.73 12.51 3.39
C GLN A 39 -2.32 11.93 3.29
N ILE A 40 -2.04 11.09 2.28
CA ILE A 40 -0.71 10.52 2.05
C ILE A 40 0.06 11.36 1.02
N PHE A 41 -0.25 11.23 -0.27
CA PHE A 41 0.44 11.97 -1.34
C PHE A 41 0.05 13.46 -1.43
N GLY A 42 -0.95 13.87 -0.64
CA GLY A 42 -1.30 15.26 -0.45
C GLY A 42 -0.33 16.02 0.44
N LYS A 43 0.37 15.30 1.34
CA LYS A 43 1.20 15.88 2.40
C LYS A 43 2.68 15.53 2.31
N VAL A 44 3.06 14.59 1.45
CA VAL A 44 4.47 14.22 1.25
C VAL A 44 5.21 15.32 0.48
N ASP A 45 6.38 15.69 0.97
CA ASP A 45 7.28 16.67 0.35
C ASP A 45 8.58 15.99 -0.10
N ARG A 46 8.42 15.13 -1.11
CA ARG A 46 9.50 14.42 -1.81
C ARG A 46 9.28 14.54 -3.31
N PRO A 47 9.60 15.68 -3.92
CA PRO A 47 9.36 15.92 -5.36
C PRO A 47 10.22 15.03 -6.27
N GLU A 48 11.35 14.53 -5.76
CA GLU A 48 12.26 13.60 -6.42
C GLU A 48 11.74 12.14 -6.41
N ALA A 49 10.82 11.81 -5.50
CA ALA A 49 10.32 10.46 -5.34
C ALA A 49 9.27 10.09 -6.40
N SER A 50 9.44 8.93 -7.05
CA SER A 50 8.36 8.32 -7.82
C SER A 50 7.33 7.70 -6.88
N ARG A 51 6.04 7.81 -7.20
CA ARG A 51 4.95 7.48 -6.28
C ARG A 51 4.15 6.31 -6.76
N ILE A 52 4.00 5.29 -5.92
CA ILE A 52 3.28 4.05 -6.25
C ILE A 52 2.25 3.76 -5.16
N ALA A 53 1.03 3.37 -5.55
CA ALA A 53 0.02 2.82 -4.68
C ALA A 53 -0.35 1.41 -5.14
N LEU A 54 0.02 0.40 -4.35
CA LEU A 54 -0.33 -1.00 -4.61
C LEU A 54 -1.63 -1.33 -3.87
N LEU A 55 -2.71 -1.50 -4.62
CA LEU A 55 -4.06 -1.74 -4.07
C LEU A 55 -4.39 -3.23 -4.11
N LEU A 56 -4.31 -3.90 -2.96
CA LEU A 56 -4.72 -5.29 -2.79
C LEU A 56 -6.21 -5.32 -2.44
N THR A 57 -7.03 -5.81 -3.35
CA THR A 57 -8.49 -5.80 -3.23
C THR A 57 -9.09 -7.16 -3.56
N ALA A 58 -10.09 -7.59 -2.78
CA ALA A 58 -10.77 -8.87 -2.95
C ALA A 58 -12.29 -8.74 -3.06
N SER A 59 -12.84 -7.53 -2.93
CA SER A 59 -14.30 -7.33 -2.97
C SER A 59 -14.72 -6.13 -3.81
N GLN A 60 -16.02 -6.09 -4.09
CA GLN A 60 -16.67 -4.98 -4.77
C GLN A 60 -17.11 -3.92 -3.75
N GLU A 61 -16.72 -2.66 -3.97
CA GLU A 61 -17.24 -1.55 -3.17
C GLU A 61 -18.74 -1.28 -3.43
N PRO A 62 -19.47 -0.61 -2.52
CA PRO A 62 -20.87 -0.24 -2.73
C PRO A 62 -21.05 0.63 -3.98
N PRO A 63 -22.10 0.39 -4.78
CA PRO A 63 -22.37 1.20 -5.98
C PRO A 63 -22.46 2.71 -5.69
N LYS A 64 -22.96 3.10 -4.50
CA LYS A 64 -23.06 4.50 -4.08
C LYS A 64 -21.71 5.20 -3.89
N LEU A 65 -20.65 4.45 -3.57
CA LEU A 65 -19.29 4.98 -3.39
C LEU A 65 -18.50 4.91 -4.70
N ALA A 66 -18.74 3.87 -5.52
CA ALA A 66 -18.06 3.63 -6.79
C ALA A 66 -18.13 4.82 -7.78
N ARG A 67 -19.15 5.68 -7.67
CA ARG A 67 -19.26 6.93 -8.48
C ARG A 67 -18.08 7.88 -8.30
N ASN A 68 -17.42 7.85 -7.14
CA ASN A 68 -16.31 8.74 -6.82
C ASN A 68 -14.94 8.13 -7.15
N LEU A 69 -14.87 6.82 -7.40
CA LEU A 69 -13.62 6.10 -7.66
C LEU A 69 -12.78 6.77 -8.75
N VAL A 70 -13.41 7.02 -9.90
CA VAL A 70 -12.76 7.65 -11.06
C VAL A 70 -12.15 9.00 -10.70
N ARG A 71 -12.85 9.81 -9.89
CA ARG A 71 -12.37 11.12 -9.46
C ARG A 71 -11.07 11.02 -8.65
N TYR A 72 -10.99 10.05 -7.74
CA TYR A 72 -9.80 9.88 -6.89
C TYR A 72 -8.62 9.27 -7.67
N VAL A 73 -8.87 8.30 -8.55
CA VAL A 73 -7.82 7.75 -9.43
C VAL A 73 -7.26 8.82 -10.36
N GLN A 74 -8.12 9.66 -10.96
CA GLN A 74 -7.67 10.79 -11.76
C GLN A 74 -6.86 11.82 -10.94
N GLY A 75 -7.25 12.06 -9.69
CA GLY A 75 -6.48 12.90 -8.78
C GLY A 75 -5.09 12.34 -8.47
N LEU A 76 -5.00 11.03 -8.24
CA LEU A 76 -3.73 10.31 -8.03
C LEU A 76 -2.84 10.39 -9.29
N LYS A 77 -3.41 10.16 -10.47
CA LYS A 77 -2.70 10.34 -11.75
C LYS A 77 -2.16 11.75 -11.94
N LYS A 78 -2.96 12.79 -11.64
CA LYS A 78 -2.50 14.20 -11.71
C LYS A 78 -1.32 14.48 -10.78
N LYS A 79 -1.21 13.76 -9.66
CA LYS A 79 -0.07 13.81 -8.73
C LYS A 79 1.08 12.88 -9.12
N LYS A 80 1.04 12.29 -10.32
CA LYS A 80 2.01 11.31 -10.82
C LYS A 80 2.14 10.08 -9.92
N VAL A 81 1.02 9.64 -9.35
CA VAL A 81 0.95 8.40 -8.57
C VAL A 81 0.50 7.27 -9.48
N THR A 82 1.33 6.24 -9.59
CA THR A 82 1.02 4.98 -10.27
C THR A 82 0.17 4.10 -9.35
N VAL A 83 -1.09 3.87 -9.72
CA VAL A 83 -1.99 2.98 -8.97
C VAL A 83 -1.98 1.61 -9.64
N VAL A 84 -1.51 0.59 -8.92
CA VAL A 84 -1.39 -0.80 -9.37
C VAL A 84 -2.43 -1.63 -8.61
N PRO A 85 -3.58 -1.96 -9.23
CA PRO A 85 -4.57 -2.82 -8.60
C PRO A 85 -4.17 -4.29 -8.69
N VAL A 86 -4.27 -4.99 -7.56
CA VAL A 86 -4.09 -6.44 -7.41
C VAL A 86 -5.41 -7.01 -6.89
N GLY A 87 -6.22 -7.53 -7.81
CA GLY A 87 -7.45 -8.23 -7.52
C GLY A 87 -7.16 -9.66 -7.05
N ILE A 88 -7.66 -10.03 -5.88
CA ILE A 88 -7.39 -11.31 -5.24
C ILE A 88 -8.71 -12.05 -5.02
N GLY A 89 -8.83 -13.25 -5.54
CA GLY A 89 -9.99 -14.09 -5.28
C GLY A 89 -11.13 -13.91 -6.29
N PRO A 90 -12.11 -14.81 -6.26
CA PRO A 90 -13.24 -14.81 -7.19
C PRO A 90 -14.21 -13.63 -6.96
N HIS A 91 -14.06 -12.91 -5.85
CA HIS A 91 -14.92 -11.79 -5.47
C HIS A 91 -14.32 -10.42 -5.83
N ALA A 92 -13.08 -10.38 -6.31
CA ALA A 92 -12.47 -9.15 -6.78
C ALA A 92 -13.25 -8.57 -7.97
N SER A 93 -13.59 -7.29 -7.90
CA SER A 93 -14.37 -6.66 -8.96
C SER A 93 -13.52 -6.31 -10.17
N LEU A 94 -13.63 -7.12 -11.23
CA LEU A 94 -13.01 -6.82 -12.53
C LEU A 94 -13.52 -5.50 -13.11
N ARG A 95 -14.78 -5.14 -12.84
CA ARG A 95 -15.35 -3.86 -13.28
C ARG A 95 -14.61 -2.70 -12.62
N GLN A 96 -14.36 -2.79 -11.32
CA GLN A 96 -13.64 -1.78 -10.56
C GLN A 96 -12.18 -1.68 -11.01
N ILE A 97 -11.50 -2.82 -11.17
CA ILE A 97 -10.10 -2.88 -11.64
C ILE A 97 -9.96 -2.23 -13.03
N ARG A 98 -10.83 -2.61 -13.98
CA ARG A 98 -10.84 -2.02 -15.33
C ARG A 98 -11.14 -0.52 -15.32
N LEU A 99 -11.94 -0.03 -14.36
CA LEU A 99 -12.18 1.40 -14.21
C LEU A 99 -10.92 2.16 -13.79
N ILE A 100 -10.11 1.57 -12.89
CA ILE A 100 -8.82 2.10 -12.46
C ILE A 100 -7.85 2.11 -13.64
N GLU A 101 -7.67 0.97 -14.32
CA GLU A 101 -6.78 0.85 -15.50
C GLU A 101 -7.16 1.84 -16.60
N LYS A 102 -8.45 2.06 -16.87
CA LYS A 102 -8.89 3.05 -17.87
C LYS A 102 -8.45 4.47 -17.58
N GLN A 103 -8.20 4.85 -16.32
CA GLN A 103 -7.72 6.19 -15.99
C GLN A 103 -6.21 6.33 -16.22
N ALA A 104 -5.47 5.23 -16.11
CA ALA A 104 -4.03 5.16 -16.34
C ALA A 104 -3.69 3.89 -17.13
N PRO A 105 -3.91 3.87 -18.46
CA PRO A 105 -3.66 2.70 -19.30
C PRO A 105 -2.20 2.24 -19.32
N GLU A 106 -1.29 3.12 -18.92
CA GLU A 106 0.12 2.84 -18.67
C GLU A 106 0.34 1.87 -17.49
N ASN A 107 -0.66 1.73 -16.60
CA ASN A 107 -0.58 0.86 -15.43
C ASN A 107 -1.18 -0.51 -15.74
N LYS A 108 -0.52 -1.55 -15.23
CA LYS A 108 -0.97 -2.94 -15.31
C LYS A 108 -1.74 -3.31 -14.05
N ALA A 109 -2.87 -3.99 -14.21
CA ALA A 109 -3.51 -4.71 -13.11
C ALA A 109 -3.04 -6.17 -13.02
N PHE A 110 -3.09 -6.71 -11.81
CA PHE A 110 -2.97 -8.14 -11.56
C PHE A 110 -4.32 -8.65 -11.07
N VAL A 111 -4.81 -9.73 -11.67
CA VAL A 111 -6.03 -10.41 -11.24
C VAL A 111 -5.64 -11.85 -10.96
N LEU A 112 -5.92 -12.28 -9.74
CA LEU A 112 -5.49 -13.53 -9.17
C LEU A 112 -6.70 -14.32 -8.69
N SER A 113 -6.70 -15.64 -8.86
CA SER A 113 -7.80 -16.50 -8.41
C SER A 113 -7.89 -16.63 -6.88
N GLY A 114 -6.81 -16.31 -6.18
CA GLY A 114 -6.71 -16.36 -4.73
C GLY A 114 -5.34 -15.85 -4.24
N VAL A 115 -5.14 -15.85 -2.93
CA VAL A 115 -3.88 -15.43 -2.30
C VAL A 115 -2.70 -16.36 -2.62
N ASP A 116 -2.96 -17.63 -2.94
CA ASP A 116 -1.89 -18.58 -3.31
C ASP A 116 -1.21 -18.18 -4.63
N GLU A 117 -1.91 -17.49 -5.52
CA GLU A 117 -1.33 -16.97 -6.76
C GLU A 117 -0.47 -15.71 -6.54
N LEU A 118 -0.62 -15.01 -5.39
CA LEU A 118 0.31 -13.91 -5.05
C LEU A 118 1.73 -14.46 -4.90
N GLU A 119 1.88 -15.62 -4.26
CA GLU A 119 3.16 -16.29 -4.10
C GLU A 119 3.73 -16.74 -5.45
N GLN A 120 2.88 -17.34 -6.30
CA GLN A 120 3.29 -17.84 -7.62
C GLN A 120 3.69 -16.71 -8.58
N ARG A 121 3.03 -15.55 -8.51
CA ARG A 121 3.28 -14.39 -9.37
C ARG A 121 4.11 -13.30 -8.68
N ARG A 122 4.68 -13.61 -7.52
CA ARG A 122 5.43 -12.66 -6.70
C ARG A 122 6.53 -11.96 -7.50
N ASP A 123 7.38 -12.74 -8.16
CA ASP A 123 8.54 -12.21 -8.85
C ASP A 123 8.13 -11.34 -10.05
N GLU A 124 7.01 -11.67 -10.70
CA GLU A 124 6.41 -10.84 -11.76
C GLU A 124 5.91 -9.49 -11.22
N ILE A 125 5.19 -9.49 -10.10
CA ILE A 125 4.67 -8.26 -9.48
C ILE A 125 5.83 -7.39 -8.99
N ILE A 126 6.82 -7.99 -8.34
CA ILE A 126 8.01 -7.28 -7.85
C ILE A 126 8.80 -6.69 -9.02
N SER A 127 9.05 -7.46 -10.09
CA SER A 127 9.73 -6.96 -11.28
C SER A 127 8.99 -5.76 -11.87
N TYR A 128 7.66 -5.86 -12.01
CA TYR A 128 6.86 -4.75 -12.51
C TYR A 128 6.99 -3.50 -11.63
N LEU A 129 6.97 -3.63 -10.30
CA LEU A 129 7.16 -2.51 -9.39
C LEU A 129 8.56 -1.88 -9.51
N CYS A 130 9.59 -2.68 -9.77
CA CYS A 130 10.94 -2.18 -10.03
C CYS A 130 11.03 -1.44 -11.39
N ASP A 131 10.35 -1.94 -12.42
CA ASP A 131 10.35 -1.34 -13.77
C ASP A 131 9.57 -0.02 -13.84
N LEU A 132 8.67 0.23 -12.89
CA LEU A 132 7.93 1.48 -12.78
C LEU A 132 8.81 2.68 -12.41
N VAL A 133 10.07 2.45 -12.05
CA VAL A 133 10.99 3.51 -11.65
C VAL A 133 11.82 3.95 -12.86
N PRO A 134 11.79 5.23 -13.25
CA PRO A 134 12.69 5.73 -14.28
C PRO A 134 14.14 5.51 -13.85
N GLU A 135 14.93 4.88 -14.71
CA GLU A 135 16.37 4.77 -14.51
C GLU A 135 16.96 6.18 -14.39
N ALA A 136 17.74 6.45 -13.33
CA ALA A 136 18.29 7.79 -13.13
C ALA A 136 19.16 8.18 -14.35
N PRO A 137 19.07 9.43 -14.84
CA PRO A 137 19.86 9.85 -15.99
C PRO A 137 21.34 9.61 -15.70
N ALA A 138 22.01 8.94 -16.64
CA ALA A 138 23.43 8.64 -16.55
C ALA A 138 24.21 9.94 -16.24
N PRO A 139 25.20 9.91 -15.33
CA PRO A 139 26.02 11.07 -15.06
C PRO A 139 26.71 11.50 -16.36
N THR A 140 26.42 12.71 -16.81
CA THR A 140 27.16 13.35 -17.89
C THR A 140 28.64 13.39 -17.50
N PRO A 141 29.56 12.91 -18.37
CA PRO A 141 30.98 13.00 -18.06
C PRO A 141 31.37 14.46 -17.81
N PRO A 142 32.07 14.79 -16.71
CA PRO A 142 32.66 16.12 -16.58
C PRO A 142 33.67 16.34 -17.71
N PRO A 143 33.86 17.58 -18.19
CA PRO A 143 34.89 17.86 -19.18
C PRO A 143 36.25 17.44 -18.62
N MET A 144 36.90 16.48 -19.30
CA MET A 144 38.21 15.97 -18.91
C MET A 144 39.23 17.11 -18.93
N ALA A 145 39.67 17.57 -17.75
CA ALA A 145 40.94 18.28 -17.62
C ALA A 145 42.05 17.22 -17.62
N GLN A 146 42.95 17.29 -18.59
CA GLN A 146 44.15 16.45 -18.61
C GLN A 146 45.08 16.91 -17.47
N VAL A 147 45.36 16.00 -16.52
CA VAL A 147 46.39 16.21 -15.49
C VAL A 147 47.40 15.08 -15.57
N THR A 148 48.65 15.49 -15.58
CA THR A 148 49.91 14.76 -15.79
C THR A 148 50.12 13.61 -14.79
N VAL A 149 50.64 12.49 -15.30
CA VAL A 149 50.87 11.22 -14.58
C VAL A 149 51.96 11.35 -13.50
N GLY A 150 51.71 10.78 -12.32
CA GLY A 150 52.70 10.48 -11.27
C GLY A 150 52.43 9.10 -10.66
N PRO A 151 53.46 8.35 -10.19
CA PRO A 151 53.36 6.90 -9.98
C PRO A 151 52.65 6.47 -8.69
N GLU A 152 52.10 5.27 -8.79
CA GLU A 152 51.09 4.61 -7.97
C GLU A 152 51.49 4.37 -6.50
N HIS A 153 50.52 4.53 -5.59
CA HIS A 153 50.43 3.77 -4.33
C HIS A 153 48.98 3.28 -4.17
N SER A 154 48.85 1.96 -4.15
CA SER A 154 47.60 1.20 -4.20
C SER A 154 46.80 1.31 -2.90
N GLY A 155 45.52 1.62 -3.04
CA GLY A 155 44.51 1.59 -1.98
C GLY A 155 43.12 1.89 -2.52
N GLY A 156 42.83 1.42 -3.74
CA GLY A 156 41.57 1.66 -4.42
C GLY A 156 40.47 0.77 -3.84
N SER A 157 39.70 1.29 -2.90
CA SER A 157 38.33 0.83 -2.71
C SER A 157 37.60 1.07 -4.03
N SER A 158 37.37 0.01 -4.80
CA SER A 158 36.54 0.07 -6.01
C SER A 158 35.24 0.78 -5.64
N PRO A 159 34.86 1.90 -6.27
CA PRO A 159 33.49 2.34 -6.20
C PRO A 159 32.72 1.28 -7.00
N GLY A 160 32.16 0.30 -6.28
CA GLY A 160 31.12 -0.55 -6.84
C GLY A 160 30.07 0.37 -7.48
N PRO A 161 29.38 -0.09 -8.54
CA PRO A 161 28.38 0.73 -9.19
C PRO A 161 27.44 1.25 -8.11
N LYS A 162 27.44 2.57 -7.88
CA LYS A 162 26.44 3.21 -7.04
C LYS A 162 25.13 2.81 -7.69
N ARG A 163 24.42 1.84 -7.11
CA ARG A 163 23.03 1.59 -7.47
C ARG A 163 22.40 2.97 -7.38
N ASN A 164 21.90 3.47 -8.49
CA ASN A 164 21.09 4.68 -8.49
C ASN A 164 19.95 4.37 -7.52
N SER A 165 20.05 4.89 -6.29
CA SER A 165 19.11 4.56 -5.23
C SER A 165 17.76 5.10 -5.69
N MET A 166 16.86 4.20 -6.02
CA MET A 166 15.53 4.55 -6.47
C MET A 166 14.83 5.27 -5.33
N VAL A 167 14.54 6.56 -5.53
CA VAL A 167 13.81 7.35 -4.54
C VAL A 167 12.32 7.15 -4.80
N LEU A 168 11.64 6.43 -3.90
CA LEU A 168 10.24 6.04 -4.06
C LEU A 168 9.41 6.33 -2.82
N ASP A 169 8.14 6.65 -3.06
CA ASP A 169 7.10 6.65 -2.04
C ASP A 169 6.06 5.57 -2.41
N VAL A 170 6.05 4.48 -1.66
CA VAL A 170 5.16 3.34 -1.91
C VAL A 170 4.10 3.25 -0.82
N VAL A 171 2.84 3.22 -1.23
CA VAL A 171 1.69 2.98 -0.35
C VAL A 171 1.12 1.60 -0.64
N PHE A 172 1.19 0.70 0.33
CA PHE A 172 0.43 -0.54 0.28
C PHE A 172 -0.97 -0.30 0.84
N VAL A 173 -1.98 -0.70 0.08
CA VAL A 173 -3.38 -0.55 0.45
C VAL A 173 -4.00 -1.94 0.55
N LEU A 174 -4.11 -2.44 1.78
CA LEU A 174 -4.57 -3.80 2.10
C LEU A 174 -6.05 -3.83 2.43
N GLU A 175 -6.81 -4.63 1.71
CA GLU A 175 -8.19 -4.90 2.08
C GLU A 175 -8.25 -5.83 3.31
N GLY A 176 -8.80 -5.35 4.42
CA GLY A 176 -9.01 -6.08 5.68
C GLY A 176 -10.48 -6.42 5.92
N SER A 177 -11.26 -6.64 4.87
CA SER A 177 -12.70 -6.92 4.96
C SER A 177 -13.00 -8.36 5.39
N ASP A 178 -14.24 -8.62 5.81
CA ASP A 178 -14.69 -9.98 6.12
C ASP A 178 -14.72 -10.89 4.88
N GLN A 179 -14.82 -10.29 3.68
CA GLN A 179 -14.72 -11.01 2.41
C GLN A 179 -13.33 -11.59 2.17
N VAL A 180 -12.29 -10.89 2.63
CA VAL A 180 -10.91 -11.37 2.61
C VAL A 180 -10.75 -12.45 3.68
N GLY A 181 -11.15 -12.15 4.92
CA GLY A 181 -10.94 -13.01 6.08
C GLY A 181 -9.50 -13.00 6.59
N GLU A 182 -9.30 -13.32 7.87
CA GLU A 182 -8.01 -13.18 8.55
C GLU A 182 -6.87 -13.99 7.90
N ALA A 183 -7.12 -15.22 7.48
CA ALA A 183 -6.11 -16.07 6.86
C ALA A 183 -5.56 -15.49 5.55
N ASN A 184 -6.44 -15.03 4.66
CA ASN A 184 -6.03 -14.43 3.39
C ASN A 184 -5.43 -13.03 3.60
N PHE A 185 -5.90 -12.29 4.61
CA PHE A 185 -5.27 -11.03 5.01
C PHE A 185 -3.82 -11.25 5.43
N ASN A 186 -3.56 -12.28 6.26
CA ASN A 186 -2.20 -12.61 6.70
C ASN A 186 -1.30 -13.02 5.53
N ARG A 187 -1.79 -13.82 4.57
CA ARG A 187 -1.02 -14.12 3.34
C ARG A 187 -0.74 -12.88 2.49
N SER A 188 -1.70 -11.95 2.38
CA SER A 188 -1.48 -10.67 1.69
C SER A 188 -0.45 -9.79 2.41
N LYS A 189 -0.45 -9.84 3.75
CA LYS A 189 0.55 -9.15 4.61
C LYS A 189 1.94 -9.76 4.45
N GLU A 190 2.05 -11.08 4.41
CA GLU A 190 3.30 -11.81 4.15
C GLU A 190 3.86 -11.45 2.77
N PHE A 191 3.04 -11.46 1.73
CA PHE A 191 3.43 -10.97 0.40
C PHE A 191 3.95 -9.53 0.45
N MET A 192 3.25 -8.62 1.14
CA MET A 192 3.71 -7.24 1.30
C MET A 192 5.08 -7.17 2.03
N GLU A 193 5.27 -7.95 3.08
CA GLU A 193 6.57 -8.05 3.78
C GLU A 193 7.68 -8.51 2.82
N GLU A 194 7.44 -9.52 2.00
CA GLU A 194 8.42 -10.01 1.01
C GLU A 194 8.76 -8.95 -0.04
N VAL A 195 7.78 -8.16 -0.50
CA VAL A 195 8.02 -7.04 -1.42
C VAL A 195 8.90 -5.98 -0.76
N ILE A 196 8.57 -5.59 0.48
CA ILE A 196 9.32 -4.58 1.25
C ILE A 196 10.76 -5.04 1.53
N GLN A 197 10.97 -6.33 1.78
CA GLN A 197 12.31 -6.90 1.99
C GLN A 197 13.23 -6.75 0.76
N ARG A 198 12.66 -6.68 -0.44
CA ARG A 198 13.43 -6.50 -1.69
C ARG A 198 13.63 -5.02 -2.09
N MET A 199 12.97 -4.09 -1.40
CA MET A 199 13.11 -2.66 -1.63
C MET A 199 14.26 -2.07 -0.81
N ASP A 200 14.91 -1.04 -1.35
CA ASP A 200 15.94 -0.27 -0.65
C ASP A 200 15.29 0.76 0.31
N VAL A 201 14.66 0.23 1.36
CA VAL A 201 13.89 1.01 2.35
C VAL A 201 14.83 1.78 3.27
N GLY A 202 14.74 3.10 3.22
CA GLY A 202 15.64 3.98 3.95
C GLY A 202 15.22 5.44 3.86
N GLN A 203 15.83 6.27 4.71
CA GLN A 203 15.51 7.70 4.80
C GLN A 203 15.69 8.43 3.46
N ASP A 204 16.72 8.07 2.69
CA ASP A 204 17.05 8.68 1.40
C ASP A 204 16.63 7.83 0.19
N GLY A 205 15.95 6.70 0.44
CA GLY A 205 15.57 5.71 -0.57
C GLY A 205 14.05 5.56 -0.66
N VAL A 206 13.59 4.33 -0.46
CA VAL A 206 12.17 3.98 -0.51
C VAL A 206 11.50 4.27 0.83
N HIS A 207 10.44 5.08 0.81
CA HIS A 207 9.53 5.28 1.95
C HIS A 207 8.28 4.43 1.78
N ILE A 208 7.83 3.82 2.87
CA ILE A 208 6.69 2.91 2.91
C ILE A 208 5.59 3.48 3.83
N ALA A 209 4.38 3.54 3.31
CA ALA A 209 3.17 3.70 4.07
C ALA A 209 2.25 2.49 3.85
N VAL A 210 1.48 2.14 4.87
CA VAL A 210 0.56 1.01 4.82
C VAL A 210 -0.80 1.46 5.33
N LEU A 211 -1.82 1.24 4.50
CA LEU A 211 -3.22 1.47 4.83
C LEU A 211 -3.93 0.12 4.84
N GLN A 212 -4.65 -0.17 5.92
CA GLN A 212 -5.65 -1.24 5.94
C GLN A 212 -7.03 -0.63 5.73
N TYR A 213 -7.86 -1.19 4.85
CA TYR A 213 -9.20 -0.69 4.61
C TYR A 213 -10.25 -1.79 4.57
N ALA A 214 -11.42 -1.46 5.10
CA ALA A 214 -12.66 -2.19 4.86
C ALA A 214 -13.77 -1.14 4.71
N TYR A 215 -14.64 -1.00 5.70
CA TYR A 215 -15.57 0.13 5.77
C TYR A 215 -14.85 1.46 6.03
N VAL A 216 -13.85 1.43 6.92
CA VAL A 216 -13.02 2.58 7.26
C VAL A 216 -11.58 2.33 6.83
N VAL A 217 -10.82 3.41 6.74
CA VAL A 217 -9.38 3.38 6.49
C VAL A 217 -8.63 3.44 7.82
N THR A 218 -7.68 2.56 8.00
CA THR A 218 -6.73 2.52 9.12
C THR A 218 -5.34 2.79 8.59
N VAL A 219 -4.65 3.75 9.20
CA VAL A 219 -3.23 3.98 8.92
C VAL A 219 -2.42 3.07 9.82
N GLU A 220 -1.71 2.13 9.22
CA GLU A 220 -0.85 1.17 9.92
C GLU A 220 0.61 1.64 9.95
N SER A 221 1.05 2.33 8.89
CA SER A 221 2.37 2.94 8.78
C SER A 221 2.30 4.21 7.90
N THR A 222 3.09 5.22 8.23
CA THR A 222 3.17 6.50 7.50
C THR A 222 4.62 6.88 7.18
N PHE A 223 4.81 7.68 6.12
CA PHE A 223 6.11 8.25 5.72
C PHE A 223 6.75 9.13 6.81
N LEU A 224 5.98 9.66 7.76
CA LEU A 224 6.49 10.53 8.83
C LEU A 224 7.23 9.78 9.95
N GLN A 225 7.01 8.48 10.04
CA GLN A 225 7.70 7.62 11.01
C GLN A 225 9.04 7.15 10.43
N ALA A 226 9.91 6.60 11.28
CA ALA A 226 11.23 6.10 10.86
C ALA A 226 11.14 5.18 9.63
N GLN A 227 11.97 5.41 8.61
CA GLN A 227 11.94 4.66 7.35
C GLN A 227 13.09 3.66 7.24
N SER A 228 13.66 3.19 8.37
CA SER A 228 14.60 2.08 8.30
C SER A 228 13.85 0.79 7.93
N GLN A 229 14.49 -0.09 7.15
CA GLN A 229 13.87 -1.36 6.76
C GLN A 229 13.40 -2.17 7.98
N GLY A 230 14.19 -2.20 9.07
CA GLY A 230 13.82 -2.86 10.32
C GLY A 230 12.55 -2.28 10.96
N ASP A 231 12.45 -0.95 11.08
CA ASP A 231 11.29 -0.28 11.70
C ASP A 231 10.02 -0.44 10.87
N VAL A 232 10.14 -0.40 9.54
CA VAL A 232 9.03 -0.64 8.62
C VAL A 232 8.54 -2.08 8.74
N LEU A 233 9.45 -3.07 8.67
CA LEU A 233 9.10 -4.48 8.77
C LEU A 233 8.50 -4.84 10.13
N GLN A 234 9.01 -4.25 11.21
CA GLN A 234 8.44 -4.47 12.55
C GLN A 234 6.99 -4.00 12.61
N ARG A 235 6.70 -2.77 12.16
CA ARG A 235 5.32 -2.27 12.10
C ARG A 235 4.43 -3.12 11.22
N VAL A 236 4.93 -3.55 10.05
CA VAL A 236 4.21 -4.45 9.14
C VAL A 236 3.81 -5.74 9.83
N ARG A 237 4.73 -6.39 10.55
CA ARG A 237 4.44 -7.64 11.28
C ARG A 237 3.36 -7.44 12.35
N ASP A 238 3.37 -6.29 13.02
CA ASP A 238 2.42 -5.92 14.07
C ASP A 238 1.01 -5.59 13.55
N ILE A 239 0.83 -5.43 12.23
CA ILE A 239 -0.49 -5.21 11.63
C ILE A 239 -1.38 -6.41 11.89
N ARG A 240 -2.55 -6.11 12.48
CA ARG A 240 -3.60 -7.10 12.78
C ARG A 240 -4.78 -6.91 11.85
N TYR A 241 -5.34 -8.03 11.42
CA TYR A 241 -6.63 -8.05 10.76
C TYR A 241 -7.70 -7.38 11.63
N GLN A 242 -8.35 -6.35 11.10
CA GLN A 242 -9.40 -5.61 11.81
C GLN A 242 -10.80 -6.15 11.49
N GLY A 243 -10.94 -6.87 10.37
CA GLY A 243 -12.23 -7.23 9.81
C GLY A 243 -13.05 -6.02 9.39
N GLY A 244 -14.29 -6.29 8.98
CA GLY A 244 -15.26 -5.26 8.59
C GLY A 244 -15.72 -4.35 9.74
N ASN A 245 -15.32 -4.62 10.98
CA ASN A 245 -15.82 -3.92 12.16
C ASN A 245 -14.79 -2.94 12.74
N ARG A 246 -14.76 -1.74 12.16
CA ARG A 246 -14.54 -0.54 12.97
C ARG A 246 -15.83 0.25 12.98
N THR A 247 -16.49 0.23 14.12
CA THR A 247 -17.67 1.05 14.40
C THR A 247 -17.37 2.50 14.01
N ASN A 248 -18.26 3.09 13.22
CA ASN A 248 -18.21 4.51 12.85
C ASN A 248 -18.34 5.36 14.13
N THR A 249 -17.23 5.83 14.71
CA THR A 249 -17.29 6.93 15.68
C THR A 249 -17.49 8.29 15.00
N GLY A 250 -17.60 8.33 13.66
CA GLY A 250 -18.00 9.50 12.86
C GLY A 250 -19.50 9.81 12.85
N LEU A 251 -20.20 9.50 13.95
CA LEU A 251 -21.45 10.17 14.36
C LEU A 251 -21.25 10.96 15.68
N ALA A 252 -19.99 11.22 16.06
CA ALA A 252 -19.64 12.05 17.20
C ALA A 252 -18.49 13.00 16.84
N LEU A 253 -18.69 13.87 15.83
CA LEU A 253 -18.09 15.20 15.73
C LEU A 253 -19.03 16.11 14.92
#